data_AF-M0CUP4-F1
#
_entry.id   AF-M0CUP4-F1
#
_cell.length_a   1.000
_cell.length_b   1.000
_cell.length_c   1.000
_cell.angle_alpha   90.00
_cell.angle_beta   90.00
_cell.angle_gamma   90.00
#
_symmetry.space_group_name_H-M   'P 1'
#
loop_
_entity.id
_entity.type
_entity.pdbx_description
1 polymer ?
#
loop_
_entity_poly.entity_id
_entity_poly.type
_entity_poly.pdbx_seq_one_letter_code
_entity_poly.pdbx_strand_id
1 'polypeptide(L)' 'MPGGTSAVDLVCAQRDNIPIALAVMMSMGVLLAFSFVFVSPGDEAFPILVIDAALIGVSTALFLGTYYYCTKRAMDD' A
#
# COMPACT_ATOMS: atom_id res chain seq x y z
N MET A 1 28.02 -9.45 4.94
CA MET A 1 27.31 -9.34 6.23
C MET A 1 28.22 -8.69 7.26
N PRO A 2 28.06 -7.38 7.45
CA PRO A 2 27.91 -6.82 8.80
C PRO A 2 26.84 -5.69 8.78
N GLY A 3 25.89 -5.51 9.68
CA GLY A 3 25.67 -6.02 11.02
C GLY A 3 24.65 -5.09 11.66
N GLY A 4 23.35 -5.35 11.44
CA GLY A 4 22.26 -4.62 12.05
C GLY A 4 20.99 -5.45 12.04
N THR A 5 20.56 -5.93 13.20
CA THR A 5 19.21 -6.44 13.48
C THR A 5 18.20 -5.27 13.44
N SER A 6 18.16 -4.56 12.31
CA SER A 6 17.23 -3.45 12.11
C SER A 6 15.98 -3.98 11.43
N ALA A 7 14.81 -3.66 11.96
CA ALA A 7 13.52 -3.99 11.33
C ALA A 7 13.47 -3.54 9.85
N VAL A 8 14.24 -2.52 9.49
CA VAL A 8 14.34 -1.98 8.13
C VAL A 8 14.99 -2.96 7.15
N ASP A 9 16.05 -3.68 7.54
CA ASP A 9 16.69 -4.66 6.66
C ASP A 9 15.78 -5.87 6.41
N LEU A 10 14.99 -6.27 7.41
CA LEU A 10 14.01 -7.34 7.26
C LEU A 10 12.89 -6.97 6.27
N VAL A 11 12.39 -5.73 6.36
CA VAL A 11 11.38 -5.20 5.42
C VAL A 11 11.96 -5.08 4.01
N CYS A 12 13.20 -4.60 3.88
CA CYS A 12 13.84 -4.49 2.57
C CYS A 12 14.19 -5.85 1.95
N ALA A 13 14.41 -6.91 2.75
CA ALA A 13 14.54 -8.27 2.24
C ALA A 13 13.24 -8.79 1.58
N GLN A 14 12.08 -8.24 1.98
CA GLN A 14 10.78 -8.59 1.39
C GLN A 14 10.41 -7.73 0.17
N ARG A 15 11.32 -6.85 -0.28
CA ARG A 15 11.10 -5.88 -1.36
C ARG A 15 10.54 -6.53 -2.63
N ASP A 16 11.02 -7.70 -3.03
CA ASP A 16 10.59 -8.37 -4.27
C ASP A 16 9.12 -8.83 -4.24
N ASN A 17 8.53 -8.95 -3.05
CA ASN A 17 7.11 -9.29 -2.89
C ASN A 17 6.20 -8.06 -2.79
N ILE A 18 6.75 -6.86 -2.54
CA ILE A 18 5.98 -5.61 -2.43
C ILE A 18 5.25 -5.25 -3.75
N PRO A 19 5.81 -5.46 -4.96
CA PRO A 19 5.10 -5.21 -6.21
C PRO A 19 3.78 -5.98 -6.33
N ILE A 20 3.72 -7.22 -5.83
CA ILE A 20 2.49 -8.03 -5.84
C ILE A 20 1.46 -7.40 -4.89
N ALA A 21 1.89 -7.00 -3.69
CA ALA A 21 1.01 -6.28 -2.76
C ALA A 21 0.47 -4.99 -3.38
N LEU A 22 1.33 -4.19 -4.02
CA LEU A 22 0.92 -2.97 -4.74
C LEU A 22 -0.07 -3.26 -5.88
N ALA A 23 0.12 -4.35 -6.63
CA ALA A 23 -0.81 -4.75 -7.67
C ALA A 23 -2.20 -5.11 -7.11
N VAL A 24 -2.24 -5.81 -5.96
CA VAL A 24 -3.49 -6.10 -5.25
C VAL A 24 -4.14 -4.82 -4.72
N MET A 25 -3.36 -3.92 -4.12
CA MET A 25 -3.86 -2.62 -3.65
C MET A 25 -4.46 -1.80 -4.80
N MET A 26 -3.80 -1.79 -5.96
CA MET A 26 -4.30 -1.11 -7.15
C MET A 26 -5.60 -1.73 -7.68
N SER A 27 -5.71 -3.06 -7.74
CA SER A 27 -6.95 -3.70 -8.19
C SER A 27 -8.10 -3.42 -7.22
N MET A 28 -7.87 -3.48 -5.91
CA MET A 28 -8.85 -3.11 -4.90
C MET A 28 -9.23 -1.63 -5.00
N GLY A 29 -8.26 -0.74 -5.23
CA GLY A 29 -8.51 0.69 -5.42
C GLY A 29 -9.37 0.99 -6.64
N VAL A 30 -9.16 0.28 -7.76
CA VAL A 30 -10.01 0.39 -8.95
C VAL A 30 -11.44 -0.06 -8.66
N LEU A 31 -11.62 -1.21 -8.03
CA LEU A 31 -12.94 -1.70 -7.64
C LEU A 31 -13.66 -0.73 -6.70
N LEU A 32 -12.92 -0.14 -5.75
CA LEU A 32 -13.46 0.84 -4.82
C LEU A 32 -13.84 2.16 -5.54
N ALA A 33 -13.05 2.60 -6.52
CA ALA A 33 -13.39 3.74 -7.37
C ALA A 33 -14.68 3.50 -8.16
N PHE A 34 -14.92 2.27 -8.63
CA PHE A 34 -16.21 1.91 -9.22
C PHE A 34 -17.36 1.99 -8.21
N SER A 35 -17.16 1.57 -6.96
CA SER A 35 -18.18 1.67 -5.91
C SER A 35 -18.62 3.11 -5.62
N PHE A 36 -17.73 4.09 -5.73
CA PHE A 36 -18.07 5.52 -5.60
C PHE A 36 -19.10 6.01 -6.65
N VAL A 37 -19.24 5.31 -7.78
CA VAL A 37 -20.25 5.65 -8.80
C VAL A 37 -21.67 5.25 -8.34
N PHE A 38 -21.79 4.29 -7.42
CA PHE A 38 -23.08 3.71 -7.01
C PHE A 38 -23.51 4.08 -5.60
N VAL A 39 -22.57 4.49 -4.73
CA VAL A 39 -22.85 4.81 -3.33
C VAL A 39 -22.84 6.31 -3.10
N SER A 40 -23.92 6.83 -2.54
CA SER A 40 -24.13 8.26 -2.27
C SER A 40 -24.00 8.60 -0.78
N PRO A 41 -23.66 9.85 -0.44
CA PRO A 41 -23.70 10.32 0.95
C PRO A 41 -25.11 10.18 1.52
N GLY A 42 -25.24 9.40 2.60
CA GLY A 42 -26.54 9.06 3.21
C GLY A 42 -26.89 7.58 3.13
N ASP A 43 -26.23 6.82 2.24
CA ASP A 43 -26.35 5.36 2.21
C ASP A 43 -25.63 4.73 3.41
N GLU A 44 -26.16 3.62 3.92
CA GLU A 44 -25.55 2.83 5.00
C GLU A 44 -24.14 2.35 4.66
N ALA A 45 -23.86 2.16 3.35
CA ALA A 45 -22.57 1.73 2.84
C ALA A 45 -21.55 2.88 2.67
N PHE A 46 -21.98 4.14 2.66
CA PHE A 46 -21.09 5.30 2.49
C PHE A 46 -19.95 5.37 3.51
N PRO A 47 -20.17 5.23 4.84
CA PRO A 47 -19.08 5.27 5.80
C PRO A 47 -18.07 4.13 5.62
N ILE A 48 -18.55 2.93 5.24
CA ILE A 48 -17.69 1.77 4.96
C ILE A 48 -16.76 2.09 3.79
N LEU A 49 -17.34 2.63 2.72
CA LEU A 49 -16.60 2.99 1.52
C LEU A 49 -15.54 4.06 1.78
N VAL A 50 -15.80 5.04 2.65
CA VAL A 50 -14.81 6.03 3.08
C VAL A 50 -13.67 5.39 3.88
N ILE A 51 -13.98 4.48 4.79
CA ILE A 51 -12.98 3.76 5.58
C ILE A 51 -12.09 2.91 4.67
N ASP A 52 -12.69 2.17 3.74
CA ASP A 52 -11.95 1.35 2.78
C ASP A 52 -11.06 2.21 1.88
N ALA A 53 -11.55 3.38 1.43
CA ALA A 53 -10.74 4.34 0.69
C ALA A 53 -9.51 4.79 1.48
N ALA A 54 -9.69 5.11 2.77
CA ALA A 54 -8.61 5.53 3.65
C ALA A 54 -7.62 4.38 3.89
N LEU A 55 -8.11 3.16 4.17
CA LEU A 55 -7.28 1.98 4.37
C LEU A 55 -6.44 1.67 3.12
N ILE A 56 -7.06 1.68 1.94
CA ILE A 56 -6.37 1.46 0.66
C ILE A 56 -5.35 2.57 0.39
N GLY A 57 -5.73 3.83 0.59
CA GLY A 57 -4.84 4.97 0.35
C GLY A 57 -3.61 4.95 1.25
N VAL A 58 -3.81 4.77 2.56
CA VAL A 58 -2.71 4.74 3.55
C VAL A 58 -1.79 3.55 3.33
N SER A 59 -2.34 2.35 3.14
CA SER A 59 -1.51 1.16 2.91
C SER A 59 -0.76 1.24 1.59
N THR A 60 -1.37 1.72 0.51
CA THR A 60 -0.68 1.96 -0.76
C THR A 60 0.49 2.92 -0.58
N ALA A 61 0.28 4.04 0.12
CA ALA A 61 1.33 5.02 0.39
C ALA A 61 2.48 4.41 1.21
N LEU A 62 2.18 3.57 2.21
CA LEU A 62 3.18 2.87 3.01
C LEU A 62 3.97 1.84 2.19
N PHE A 63 3.30 0.99 1.41
CA PHE A 63 3.95 0.00 0.56
C PHE A 63 4.81 0.65 -0.53
N LEU A 64 4.32 1.74 -1.13
CA LEU A 64 5.05 2.46 -2.17
C LEU A 64 6.24 3.23 -1.58
N GLY A 65 6.06 3.86 -0.42
CA GLY A 65 7.13 4.53 0.32
C GLY A 65 8.23 3.58 0.77
N THR A 66 7.85 2.42 1.34
CA THR A 66 8.81 1.37 1.73
C THR A 66 9.54 0.78 0.52
N TYR A 67 8.83 0.48 -0.57
CA TYR A 67 9.45 0.03 -1.80
C TYR A 67 10.44 1.05 -2.35
N TYR A 68 10.06 2.32 -2.42
CA TYR A 68 10.93 3.40 -2.88
C TYR A 68 12.16 3.57 -2.00
N TYR A 69 11.97 3.57 -0.68
CA TYR A 69 13.07 3.70 0.29
C TYR A 69 14.08 2.55 0.17
N CYS A 70 13.60 1.31 0.16
CA CYS A 70 14.47 0.14 0.00
C CYS A 70 15.14 0.10 -1.39
N THR A 71 14.43 0.56 -2.43
CA THR A 71 14.99 0.68 -3.79
C THR A 71 16.12 1.69 -3.85
N LYS A 72 15.93 2.86 -3.25
CA LYS A 72 16.93 3.92 -3.22
C LYS A 72 18.17 3.50 -2.44
N ARG A 73 17.99 2.91 -1.25
CA ARG A 73 19.09 2.38 -0.45
C ARG A 73 19.93 1.35 -1.21
N ALA A 74 19.28 0.46 -1.97
CA ALA A 74 19.99 -0.53 -2.79
C ALA A 74 20.70 0.05 -4.03
N MET A 75 20.46 1.31 -4.39
CA MET A 75 21.23 2.02 -5.43
C MET A 75 22.37 2.87 -4.86
N ASP A 76 22.27 3.27 -3.58
CA ASP A 76 23.29 4.04 -2.87
C ASP A 76 24.42 3.14 -2.30
N ASP A 77 24.15 1.85 -2.10
CA ASP A 77 25.12 0.78 -1.78
C ASP A 77 25.79 0.21 -3.04
#